data_AF-A0A227J4Z2-F1
#
_entry.id   AF-A0A227J4Z2-F1
#
_cell.length_a   1.000
_cell.length_b   1.000
_cell.length_c   1.000
_cell.angle_alpha   90.00
_cell.angle_beta   90.00
_cell.angle_gamma   90.00
#
_symmetry.space_group_name_H-M   'P 1'
#
loop_
_entity.id
_entity.type
_entity.pdbx_description
1 polymer ?
#
loop_
_entity_poly.entity_id
_entity_poly.type
_entity_poly.pdbx_seq_one_letter_code
_entity_poly.pdbx_strand_id
1 'polypeptide(L)'
;CDGSQNVYKKDIRPYMQMGRNRFEILFLEEDEDLLFDEDKPELCSLSDHEYRKSDDRLGVWQVPYLQFIRNVRLERVATEQIWHHGGGCEFKVDLYYQTFVPGLVSASVKFDGMTYH
;
A
#
# COMPACT_ATOMS: atom_id res chain seq x y z
N CYS A 1 9.95 2.87 10.20
CA CYS A 1 9.76 1.62 9.45
C CYS A 1 10.17 0.51 10.39
N ASP A 2 9.32 -0.46 10.62
CA ASP A 2 9.41 -1.49 11.67
C ASP A 2 9.55 -2.91 11.08
N GLY A 3 9.93 -3.02 9.81
CA GLY A 3 10.03 -4.31 9.08
C GLY A 3 8.69 -4.95 8.69
N SER A 4 7.55 -4.49 9.21
CA SER A 4 6.23 -5.08 8.92
C SER A 4 5.75 -4.93 7.48
N GLN A 5 6.32 -3.99 6.71
CA GLN A 5 5.90 -3.69 5.34
C GLN A 5 7.10 -3.45 4.42
N ASN A 6 7.01 -3.92 3.17
CA ASN A 6 8.03 -3.63 2.17
C ASN A 6 7.99 -2.16 1.68
N VAL A 7 6.83 -1.51 1.77
CA VAL A 7 6.61 -0.13 1.33
C VAL A 7 5.84 0.62 2.40
N TYR A 8 6.45 1.65 2.96
CA TYR A 8 5.80 2.53 3.93
C TYR A 8 5.22 3.76 3.24
N LYS A 9 3.99 4.10 3.60
CA LYS A 9 3.33 5.33 3.17
C LYS A 9 2.80 6.04 4.41
N LYS A 10 3.02 7.35 4.47
CA LYS A 10 2.55 8.19 5.57
C LYS A 10 1.92 9.45 5.00
N ASP A 11 0.76 9.84 5.53
CA ASP A 11 0.26 11.20 5.29
C ASP A 11 1.17 12.17 6.04
N ILE A 12 1.89 12.98 5.26
CA ILE A 12 2.80 13.99 5.77
C ILE A 12 2.27 15.41 5.61
N ARG A 13 1.09 15.60 5.00
CA ARG A 13 0.53 16.93 4.74
C ARG A 13 0.54 17.85 5.97
N PRO A 14 0.21 17.38 7.19
CA PRO A 14 0.25 18.23 8.38
C PRO A 14 1.65 18.72 8.78
N TYR A 15 2.71 18.06 8.33
CA TYR A 15 4.11 18.40 8.68
C TYR A 15 4.82 19.22 7.60
N MET A 16 4.17 19.44 6.45
CA MET A 16 4.74 20.17 5.33
C MET A 16 4.59 21.68 5.52
N GLN A 17 5.62 22.42 5.14
CA GLN A 17 5.62 23.87 5.09
C GLN A 17 5.67 24.38 3.65
N MET A 18 5.15 25.59 3.42
CA MET A 18 5.28 26.26 2.14
C MET A 18 6.76 26.57 1.88
N GLY A 19 7.28 26.17 0.71
CA GLY A 19 8.69 26.39 0.35
C GLY A 19 9.60 25.21 0.71
N ARG A 20 10.75 25.51 1.30
CA ARG A 20 11.81 24.52 1.55
C ARG A 20 11.44 23.61 2.72
N ASN A 21 11.42 22.30 2.46
CA ASN A 21 11.24 21.25 3.46
C ASN A 21 12.52 20.41 3.57
N ARG A 22 12.77 19.83 4.75
CA ARG A 22 13.90 18.91 5.02
C ARG A 22 13.33 17.57 5.46
N PHE A 23 13.81 16.49 4.84
CA PHE A 23 13.47 15.12 5.20
C PHE A 23 14.72 14.42 5.72
N GLU A 24 14.58 13.72 6.84
CA GLU A 24 15.68 12.99 7.48
C GLU A 24 15.23 11.56 7.75
N ILE A 25 16.14 10.61 7.52
CA ILE A 25 15.90 9.19 7.74
C ILE A 25 17.00 8.72 8.68
N LEU A 26 16.60 8.23 9.85
CA LEU A 26 17.48 7.60 10.82
C LEU A 26 17.43 6.09 10.61
N PHE A 27 18.59 5.48 10.37
CA PHE A 27 18.75 4.04 10.41
C PHE A 27 19.16 3.64 11.83
N LEU A 28 18.43 2.69 12.40
CA LEU A 28 18.77 2.10 13.68
C LEU A 28 19.41 0.74 13.36
N GLU A 29 20.55 0.45 13.98
CA GLU A 29 21.03 -0.92 14.09
C GLU A 29 20.13 -1.61 15.12
N GLU A 30 19.58 -2.76 14.77
CA GLU A 30 18.92 -3.61 15.76
C GLU A 30 20.03 -4.16 16.66
N ASP A 31 20.08 -3.67 17.91
CA ASP A 31 20.86 -4.33 18.96
C ASP A 31 20.36 -5.79 19.06
N GLU A 32 21.29 -6.74 19.25
CA GLU A 32 21.04 -8.19 19.29
C GLU A 32 19.66 -8.53 19.88
N ASP A 33 18.87 -9.31 19.14
CA ASP A 33 17.57 -9.82 19.55
C ASP A 33 17.62 -10.23 21.03
N LEU A 34 16.87 -9.51 21.87
CA LEU A 34 16.63 -9.94 23.24
C LEU A 34 16.04 -11.36 23.15
N LEU A 35 16.79 -12.35 23.66
CA LEU A 35 16.51 -13.80 23.75
C LEU A 35 15.20 -14.12 24.50
N PHE A 36 14.08 -13.59 24.05
CA PHE A 36 12.76 -13.90 24.56
C PHE A 36 11.88 -14.29 23.38
N ASP A 37 12.11 -15.53 22.91
CA ASP A 37 11.09 -16.31 22.19
C ASP A 37 9.91 -16.50 23.14
N GLU A 38 9.00 -15.53 23.19
CA GLU A 38 7.65 -15.77 23.67
C GLU A 38 6.82 -16.27 22.50
N ASP A 39 6.37 -17.53 22.60
CA ASP A 39 5.49 -18.27 21.71
C ASP A 39 4.35 -17.38 21.15
N LYS A 40 4.57 -16.75 20.00
CA LYS A 40 3.52 -16.03 19.28
C LYS A 40 2.78 -17.04 18.40
N PRO A 41 1.43 -17.15 18.53
CA PRO A 41 0.67 -18.08 17.72
C PRO A 41 0.78 -17.73 16.23
N GLU A 42 1.10 -18.72 15.41
CA GLU A 42 1.16 -18.62 13.95
C GLU A 42 -0.21 -18.23 13.38
N LEU A 43 -0.45 -16.94 13.17
CA LEU A 43 -1.57 -16.46 12.37
C LEU A 43 -1.12 -16.37 10.91
N CYS A 44 -1.71 -17.22 10.07
CA CYS A 44 -1.52 -17.24 8.63
C CYS A 44 -1.98 -15.90 8.02
N SER A 45 -1.05 -15.01 7.69
CA SER A 45 -1.36 -13.71 7.06
C SER A 45 -1.40 -13.87 5.54
N LEU A 46 -2.57 -13.65 4.92
CA LEU A 46 -2.81 -13.74 3.47
C LEU A 46 -2.06 -12.66 2.63
N SER A 47 -1.21 -11.86 3.26
CA SER A 47 -0.30 -10.91 2.62
C SER A 47 1.08 -11.55 2.52
N ASP A 48 1.25 -12.39 1.49
CA ASP A 48 2.39 -13.30 1.30
C ASP A 48 3.65 -12.57 0.79
N HIS A 49 4.09 -11.57 1.54
CA HIS A 49 5.42 -11.01 1.43
C HIS A 49 6.02 -10.89 2.82
N GLU A 50 6.31 -12.03 3.45
CA GLU A 50 7.27 -12.05 4.54
C GLU A 50 8.53 -11.30 4.08
N TYR A 51 8.87 -10.24 4.78
CA TYR A 51 10.08 -9.49 4.53
C TYR A 51 11.28 -10.44 4.73
N ARG A 52 11.91 -10.84 3.62
CA ARG A 52 13.16 -11.61 3.66
C ARG A 52 14.32 -10.65 3.46
N LYS A 53 15.09 -10.45 4.52
CA LYS A 53 16.35 -9.70 4.48
C LYS A 53 17.29 -10.40 3.48
N SER A 54 17.54 -9.76 2.34
CA SER A 54 18.41 -10.29 1.29
C SER A 54 19.81 -9.67 1.32
N ASP A 55 20.00 -8.59 2.08
CA ASP A 55 21.24 -7.83 2.15
C ASP A 55 21.35 -7.14 3.52
N ASP A 56 22.57 -7.13 4.07
CA ASP A 56 22.87 -6.56 5.38
C ASP A 56 23.13 -5.04 5.36
N ARG A 57 23.25 -4.43 4.17
CA ARG A 57 23.50 -3.00 4.04
C ARG A 57 22.27 -2.19 4.40
N LEU A 58 22.47 -1.23 5.30
CA LEU A 58 21.46 -0.22 5.63
C LEU A 58 21.42 0.87 4.57
N GLY A 59 20.22 1.26 4.16
CA GLY A 59 20.05 2.33 3.19
C GLY A 59 18.61 2.53 2.74
N VAL A 60 18.41 3.51 1.87
CA VAL A 60 17.15 3.72 1.16
C VAL A 60 17.21 2.97 -0.16
N TRP A 61 16.61 1.79 -0.21
CA TRP A 61 16.70 0.87 -1.35
C TRP A 61 15.76 1.22 -2.52
N GLN A 62 14.73 2.00 -2.25
CA GLN A 62 13.79 2.50 -3.25
C GLN A 62 13.68 4.01 -3.16
N VAL A 63 13.56 4.68 -4.31
CA VAL A 63 13.48 6.15 -4.37
C VAL A 63 12.26 6.63 -3.58
N PRO A 64 12.44 7.42 -2.51
CA PRO A 64 11.33 8.02 -1.79
C PRO A 64 10.73 9.12 -2.66
N TYR A 65 9.40 9.20 -2.68
CA TYR A 65 8.71 10.18 -3.49
C TYR A 65 7.53 10.79 -2.74
N LEU A 66 7.17 12.02 -3.13
CA LEU A 66 5.97 12.69 -2.65
C LEU A 66 4.86 12.52 -3.67
N GLN A 67 3.74 11.95 -3.22
CA GLN A 67 2.55 11.83 -4.05
C GLN A 67 1.55 12.92 -3.65
N PHE A 68 1.35 13.89 -4.53
CA PHE A 68 0.35 14.93 -4.35
C PHE A 68 -0.99 14.45 -4.86
N ILE A 69 -1.91 14.16 -3.94
CA ILE A 69 -3.26 13.69 -4.25
C ILE A 69 -4.23 14.82 -3.95
N ARG A 70 -4.97 15.27 -4.98
CA ARG A 70 -5.88 16.41 -4.84
C ARG A 70 -7.25 16.03 -4.33
N ASN A 71 -7.88 15.03 -4.96
CA ASN A 71 -9.30 14.74 -4.74
C ASN A 71 -9.51 13.32 -4.21
N VAL A 72 -9.05 12.30 -4.95
CA VAL A 72 -9.31 10.89 -4.65
C VAL A 72 -8.04 10.07 -4.86
N ARG A 73 -7.85 9.06 -4.02
CA ARG A 73 -6.85 8.00 -4.18
C ARG A 73 -7.54 6.66 -4.34
N LEU A 74 -7.14 5.90 -5.35
CA LEU A 74 -7.45 4.47 -5.42
C LEU A 74 -6.49 3.74 -4.47
N GLU A 75 -7.04 3.08 -3.45
CA GLU A 75 -6.28 2.37 -2.43
C GLU A 75 -5.98 0.94 -2.87
N ARG A 76 -7.01 0.24 -3.36
CA ARG A 76 -6.92 -1.16 -3.78
C ARG A 76 -7.95 -1.45 -4.87
N VAL A 77 -7.56 -2.31 -5.78
CA VAL A 77 -8.47 -3.00 -6.70
C VAL A 77 -8.51 -4.46 -6.27
N ALA A 78 -9.69 -5.00 -6.03
CA ALA A 78 -9.89 -6.42 -5.81
C ALA A 78 -10.70 -6.99 -6.97
N THR A 79 -10.37 -8.20 -7.37
CA THR A 79 -11.01 -8.86 -8.49
C THR A 79 -11.41 -10.26 -8.10
N GLU A 80 -12.62 -10.67 -8.45
CA GLU A 80 -13.16 -11.99 -8.17
C GLU A 80 -13.74 -12.60 -9.46
N GLN A 81 -13.50 -13.88 -9.67
CA GLN A 81 -14.15 -14.66 -10.73
C GLN A 81 -15.26 -15.50 -10.12
N ILE A 82 -16.48 -15.30 -10.59
CA ILE A 82 -17.67 -16.00 -10.11
C ILE A 82 -18.08 -16.99 -11.20
N TRP A 83 -17.97 -18.28 -10.89
CA TRP A 83 -18.30 -19.36 -11.82
C TRP A 83 -19.74 -19.83 -11.60
N HIS A 84 -20.52 -19.86 -12.68
CA HIS A 84 -21.91 -20.29 -12.63
C HIS A 84 -22.04 -21.76 -13.02
N HIS A 85 -22.93 -22.49 -12.35
CA HIS A 85 -23.20 -23.90 -12.61
C HIS A 85 -23.61 -24.22 -14.07
N GLY A 86 -24.07 -23.23 -14.84
CA GLY A 86 -24.44 -23.35 -16.25
C GLY A 86 -23.32 -23.12 -17.26
N GLY A 87 -22.05 -22.96 -16.83
CA GLY A 87 -20.90 -22.83 -17.73
C GLY A 87 -20.51 -21.39 -18.10
N GLY A 88 -21.04 -20.39 -17.39
CA GLY A 88 -20.65 -18.98 -17.51
C GLY A 88 -19.67 -18.53 -16.42
N CYS A 89 -18.98 -17.42 -16.67
CA CYS A 89 -18.09 -16.77 -15.70
C CYS A 89 -18.37 -15.26 -15.67
N GLU A 90 -18.50 -14.71 -14.46
CA GLU A 90 -18.55 -13.28 -14.22
C GLU A 90 -17.24 -12.80 -13.61
N PHE A 91 -16.82 -11.59 -13.98
CA PHE A 91 -15.64 -10.94 -13.41
C PHE A 91 -16.07 -9.71 -12.61
N LYS A 92 -15.98 -9.82 -11.30
CA LYS A 92 -16.32 -8.74 -10.37
C LYS A 92 -15.06 -7.92 -10.08
N VAL A 93 -15.20 -6.60 -10.15
CA VAL A 93 -14.12 -5.65 -9.83
C VAL A 93 -14.60 -4.72 -8.71
N ASP A 94 -13.98 -4.83 -7.55
CA ASP A 94 -14.22 -3.95 -6.41
C ASP A 94 -13.12 -2.88 -6.34
N LEU A 95 -13.52 -1.62 -6.33
CA LEU A 95 -12.63 -0.46 -6.29
C LEU A 95 -12.73 0.22 -4.92
N TYR A 96 -11.65 0.15 -4.14
CA TYR A 96 -11.53 0.79 -2.84
C TYR A 96 -10.81 2.12 -3.02
N TYR A 97 -11.47 3.22 -2.70
CA TYR A 97 -10.92 4.55 -2.85
C TYR A 97 -11.23 5.43 -1.66
N GLN A 98 -10.34 6.40 -1.43
CA GLN A 98 -10.49 7.43 -0.40
C GLN A 98 -10.65 8.80 -1.04
N THR A 99 -11.68 9.53 -0.63
CA THR A 99 -11.90 10.92 -1.02
C THR A 99 -11.31 11.88 0.02
N PHE A 100 -10.38 12.74 -0.42
CA PHE A 100 -9.73 13.75 0.41
C PHE A 100 -10.40 15.12 0.32
N VAL A 101 -10.86 15.50 -0.87
CA VAL A 101 -11.50 16.80 -1.12
C VAL A 101 -12.67 16.59 -2.08
N PRO A 102 -13.86 17.18 -1.80
CA PRO A 102 -14.96 17.16 -2.76
C PRO A 102 -14.57 17.84 -4.08
N GLY A 103 -15.23 17.47 -5.18
CA GLY A 103 -14.99 18.05 -6.50
C GLY A 103 -14.37 17.10 -7.53
N LEU A 104 -14.27 15.81 -7.25
CA LEU A 104 -14.15 14.82 -8.31
C LEU A 104 -15.44 14.86 -9.15
N VAL A 105 -15.35 15.34 -10.39
CA VAL A 105 -16.53 15.52 -11.26
C VAL A 105 -17.04 14.19 -11.79
N SER A 106 -16.12 13.30 -12.18
CA SER A 106 -16.44 11.96 -12.67
C SER A 106 -15.23 11.05 -12.55
N ALA A 107 -15.46 9.77 -12.28
CA ALA A 107 -14.52 8.69 -12.56
C ALA A 107 -15.13 7.76 -13.60
N SER A 108 -14.30 7.07 -14.37
CA SER A 108 -14.78 6.05 -15.29
C SER A 108 -13.82 4.88 -15.28
N VAL A 109 -14.35 3.68 -15.22
CA VAL A 109 -13.59 2.43 -15.29
C VAL A 109 -13.68 1.92 -16.72
N LYS A 110 -12.55 1.68 -17.36
CA LYS A 110 -12.52 1.15 -18.73
C LYS A 110 -12.02 -0.29 -18.71
N PHE A 111 -12.81 -1.20 -19.25
CA PHE A 111 -12.47 -2.61 -19.38
C PHE A 111 -12.96 -3.12 -20.74
N ASP A 112 -12.07 -3.74 -21.51
CA ASP A 112 -12.35 -4.29 -22.84
C ASP A 112 -13.13 -3.34 -23.78
N GLY A 113 -12.70 -2.07 -23.86
CA GLY A 113 -13.37 -1.05 -24.67
C GLY A 113 -14.69 -0.52 -24.10
N MET A 114 -15.25 -1.14 -23.07
CA MET A 114 -16.44 -0.67 -22.37
C MET A 114 -16.07 0.30 -21.25
N THR A 115 -16.88 1.35 -21.09
CA THR A 115 -16.71 2.36 -20.03
C THR A 115 -17.86 2.24 -19.04
N TYR A 116 -17.53 2.05 -17.77
CA TYR A 116 -18.45 2.00 -16.65
C TYR A 116 -18.34 3.33 -15.88
N HIS A 117 -19.48 3.94 -15.57
CA HIS A 117 -19.61 5.22 -14.88
C HIS A 117 -20.13 5.02 -13.46
#